data_AF-A0A4Y9RNK3-F1
#
_entry.id   AF-A0A4Y9RNK3-F1
#
_cell.length_a   1.000
_cell.length_b   1.000
_cell.length_c   1.000
_cell.angle_alpha   90.00
_cell.angle_beta   90.00
_cell.angle_gamma   90.00
#
_symmetry.space_group_name_H-M   'P 1'
#
loop_
_entity.id
_entity.type
_entity.pdbx_description
1 polymer ?
#
loop_
_entity_poly.entity_id
_entity_poly.type
_entity_poly.pdbx_seq_one_letter_code
_entity_poly.pdbx_strand_id
1 'polypeptide(L)'
;MRPSSGDSLQRELPRPPKKKDMPMKYRLFAAGALLLVCGWLHAQPQDAEAKRPVLVYTDIVSGPNSGGENNKGIYLSLFGKNFGSGGLGTRLRVYIGGAEVGDYRALGVARGRHDIQQITVQVGALGNPKPGMPLPIKVVVDGIASNDDLSFTVNPGRILFVDNVKGDDRTAVPGDIRRPFRHAQTARLSEGAWGQAGPGDFIVLRGTGQPWTDRGYQNYFLRTRDKSGSLPAGTPGTGPIGIMGYPGEDVFIYAPYDAKLEEGGATGAISAVNGLSFPGLGQWFTVTNLRVEGGGHDGAVNVQIHGDHWRVVNNELTAATAVRNIDAKAGGIVGNGKGEVWLGNWIHDVYCGPAGGGPLQNHGIYIDGDGDYEIAYNVIERIPGGSGFQTYVNGSNGSDTTGNVSLHHNLIDGVGKHGINLADGTRENVRIYNNVVRNTAQAGLRLNTMVLSNARVYNNTFYYTNLLRKPGYGALMNDWRLPLRALDLQNNIFVPSPGTELTGGTVGLSSLSGTIHRNFWHGDKPPVFDSYAQSGTLRFADPDRDLHLRPGSWAIDAGSPAVATLVKNDYDITTRRPQGLAYDIGAYELQK
;
A
#
# COMPACT_ATOMS: atom_id res chain seq x y z
N MET A 1 -28.68 -57.27 0.52
CA MET A 1 -27.59 -57.51 1.48
C MET A 1 -27.69 -56.46 2.59
N ARG A 2 -27.46 -56.87 3.84
CA ARG A 2 -27.71 -56.08 5.06
C ARG A 2 -26.80 -54.83 5.18
N PRO A 3 -27.21 -53.78 5.91
CA PRO A 3 -26.40 -52.59 6.16
C PRO A 3 -25.54 -52.74 7.44
N SER A 4 -24.38 -52.10 7.48
CA SER A 4 -23.56 -51.95 8.71
C SER A 4 -23.42 -50.47 9.09
N SER A 5 -23.66 -50.23 10.37
CA SER A 5 -23.72 -48.97 11.12
C SER A 5 -22.40 -48.60 11.84
N GLY A 6 -22.27 -47.33 12.23
CA GLY A 6 -21.38 -46.81 13.30
C GLY A 6 -19.99 -46.38 12.81
N ASP A 7 -19.37 -45.27 13.21
CA ASP A 7 -19.54 -44.42 14.39
C ASP A 7 -19.04 -42.99 14.10
N SER A 8 -19.72 -41.99 14.64
CA SER A 8 -19.31 -40.59 14.65
C SER A 8 -18.82 -40.17 16.05
N LEU A 9 -17.50 -39.93 16.18
CA LEU A 9 -16.91 -39.35 17.37
C LEU A 9 -17.00 -37.82 17.32
N GLN A 10 -17.98 -37.25 18.01
CA GLN A 10 -17.98 -35.83 18.37
C GLN A 10 -16.99 -35.62 19.53
N ARG A 11 -15.95 -34.80 19.31
CA ARG A 11 -15.07 -34.30 20.38
C ARG A 11 -15.68 -33.02 20.96
N GLU A 12 -16.04 -33.07 22.24
CA GLU A 12 -16.40 -31.90 23.03
C GLU A 12 -15.21 -30.96 23.21
N LEU A 13 -15.43 -29.66 23.03
CA LEU A 13 -14.48 -28.60 23.33
C LEU A 13 -14.49 -28.28 24.84
N PRO A 14 -13.34 -27.97 25.46
CA PRO A 14 -13.26 -27.69 26.88
C PRO A 14 -13.86 -26.31 27.23
N ARG A 15 -14.61 -26.27 28.34
CA ARG A 15 -15.20 -25.04 28.90
C ARG A 15 -14.10 -24.15 29.54
N PRO A 16 -14.25 -22.81 29.48
CA PRO A 16 -13.28 -21.89 30.08
C PRO A 16 -13.36 -21.88 31.61
N PRO A 17 -12.25 -21.57 32.32
CA PRO A 17 -12.21 -21.57 33.77
C PRO A 17 -12.92 -20.34 34.36
N LYS A 18 -13.62 -20.56 35.48
CA LYS A 18 -14.28 -19.52 36.29
C LYS A 18 -13.23 -18.64 36.96
N LYS A 19 -13.38 -17.31 36.83
CA LYS A 19 -12.63 -16.30 37.59
C LYS A 19 -12.82 -16.53 39.09
N LYS A 20 -11.73 -16.73 39.83
CA LYS A 20 -11.68 -16.69 41.30
C LYS A 20 -11.41 -15.26 41.75
N ASP A 21 -12.19 -14.81 42.72
CA ASP A 21 -12.08 -13.55 43.42
C ASP A 21 -10.72 -13.39 44.12
N MET A 22 -10.09 -12.21 43.99
CA MET A 22 -8.99 -11.77 44.83
C MET A 22 -9.48 -10.67 45.79
N PRO A 23 -9.23 -10.78 47.11
CA PRO A 23 -9.59 -9.75 48.06
C PRO A 23 -8.57 -8.61 48.08
N MET A 24 -9.07 -7.39 47.86
CA MET A 24 -8.35 -6.12 47.99
C MET A 24 -8.16 -5.81 49.49
N LYS A 25 -6.91 -5.79 49.98
CA LYS A 25 -6.59 -5.30 51.34
C LYS A 25 -6.03 -3.88 51.26
N TYR A 26 -6.83 -2.93 51.74
CA TYR A 26 -6.39 -1.58 52.10
C TYR A 26 -5.39 -1.63 53.27
N ARG A 27 -4.32 -0.84 53.18
CA ARG A 27 -3.59 -0.33 54.35
C ARG A 27 -3.36 1.16 54.20
N LEU A 28 -4.08 1.91 55.03
CA LEU A 28 -3.81 3.28 55.43
C LEU A 28 -2.48 3.33 56.20
N PHE A 29 -1.59 4.25 55.83
CA PHE A 29 -0.64 4.85 56.76
C PHE A 29 -0.55 6.34 56.46
N ALA A 30 -0.94 7.14 57.44
CA ALA A 30 -0.67 8.56 57.53
C ALA A 30 0.53 8.75 58.47
N ALA A 31 1.51 9.58 58.09
CA ALA A 31 2.28 10.42 59.01
C ALA A 31 3.30 11.27 58.23
N GLY A 32 3.46 12.53 58.66
CA GLY A 32 4.75 13.21 58.65
C GLY A 32 4.97 14.26 57.56
N ALA A 33 4.43 15.46 57.78
CA ALA A 33 4.88 16.66 57.08
C ALA A 33 6.28 17.07 57.57
N LEU A 34 7.23 17.17 56.64
CA LEU A 34 8.50 17.88 56.82
C LEU A 34 8.63 18.85 55.63
N LEU A 35 8.43 20.14 55.90
CA LEU A 35 8.58 21.21 54.91
C LEU A 35 10.08 21.42 54.65
N LEU A 36 10.58 20.85 53.55
CA LEU A 36 11.84 21.25 52.93
C LEU A 36 11.52 22.13 51.72
N VAL A 37 11.84 23.42 51.82
CA VAL A 37 11.84 24.34 50.68
C VAL A 37 13.08 24.03 49.82
N CYS A 38 12.99 22.98 49.01
CA CYS A 38 13.91 22.79 47.89
C CYS A 38 13.43 23.69 46.74
N GLY A 39 14.27 24.60 46.29
CA GLY A 39 14.04 25.35 45.06
C GLY A 39 13.99 24.40 43.87
N TRP A 40 12.78 24.06 43.43
CA TRP A 40 12.56 23.42 42.14
C TRP A 40 12.81 24.48 41.07
N LEU A 41 14.07 24.58 40.62
CA LEU A 41 14.35 25.01 39.26
C LEU A 41 13.55 24.08 38.35
N HIS A 42 12.38 24.55 37.92
CA HIS A 42 11.66 23.92 36.83
C HIS A 42 12.59 23.99 35.64
N ALA A 43 13.26 22.87 35.34
CA ALA A 43 13.81 22.66 34.02
C ALA A 43 12.63 22.87 33.07
N GLN A 44 12.62 24.02 32.41
CA GLN A 44 11.75 24.25 31.27
C GLN A 44 11.92 23.02 30.38
N PRO A 45 10.85 22.33 29.97
CA PRO A 45 10.96 21.30 28.96
C PRO A 45 11.80 21.90 27.84
N GLN A 46 12.96 21.30 27.53
CA GLN A 46 13.63 21.68 26.31
C GLN A 46 12.61 21.40 25.21
N ASP A 47 12.05 22.47 24.64
CA ASP A 47 11.15 22.38 23.51
C ASP A 47 11.88 21.56 22.47
N ALA A 48 11.42 20.31 22.27
CA ALA A 48 12.00 19.42 21.31
C ALA A 48 12.00 20.14 19.96
N GLU A 49 13.18 20.33 19.39
CA GLU A 49 13.35 21.07 18.13
C GLU A 49 12.31 20.57 17.11
N ALA A 50 11.47 21.49 16.63
CA ALA A 50 10.37 21.16 15.75
C ALA A 50 10.93 20.54 14.47
N LYS A 51 10.78 19.22 14.32
CA LYS A 51 11.24 18.49 13.13
C LYS A 51 10.52 19.03 11.90
N ARG A 52 11.27 19.32 10.83
CA ARG A 52 10.71 19.77 9.56
C ARG A 52 9.65 18.77 9.06
N PRO A 53 8.44 19.23 8.67
CA PRO A 53 7.45 18.36 8.04
C PRO A 53 7.97 17.84 6.70
N VAL A 54 7.65 16.60 6.37
CA VAL A 54 7.98 15.99 5.07
C VAL A 54 6.70 15.51 4.43
N LEU A 55 6.43 15.97 3.21
CA LEU A 55 5.32 15.52 2.39
C LEU A 55 5.82 14.42 1.45
N VAL A 56 5.06 13.34 1.26
CA VAL A 56 5.55 12.16 0.52
C VAL A 56 4.68 11.76 -0.66
N TYR A 57 3.36 11.87 -0.54
CA TYR A 57 2.42 11.65 -1.64
C TYR A 57 1.06 12.29 -1.35
N THR A 58 0.19 12.29 -2.36
CA THR A 58 -1.23 12.68 -2.27
C THR A 58 -2.13 11.57 -2.80
N ASP A 59 -3.39 11.55 -2.37
CA ASP A 59 -4.41 10.64 -2.94
C ASP A 59 -4.74 11.01 -4.38
N ILE A 60 -5.05 12.29 -4.61
CA ILE A 60 -5.38 12.86 -5.92
C ILE A 60 -4.35 13.93 -6.31
N VAL A 61 -4.17 14.12 -7.61
CA VAL A 61 -3.25 15.13 -8.18
C VAL A 61 -3.97 16.26 -8.91
N SER A 62 -5.29 16.15 -9.05
CA SER A 62 -6.13 17.17 -9.67
C SER A 62 -7.57 17.06 -9.20
N GLY A 63 -8.32 18.15 -9.33
CA GLY A 63 -9.75 18.17 -9.04
C GLY A 63 -10.33 19.58 -8.88
N PRO A 64 -11.65 19.69 -8.65
CA PRO A 64 -12.32 20.98 -8.59
C PRO A 64 -11.98 21.73 -7.30
N ASN A 65 -11.72 23.03 -7.43
CA ASN A 65 -11.43 23.94 -6.32
C ASN A 65 -12.68 24.73 -5.86
N SER A 66 -13.86 24.36 -6.40
CA SER A 66 -15.17 24.94 -6.11
C SER A 66 -16.25 23.86 -6.22
N GLY A 67 -17.48 24.17 -5.83
CA GLY A 67 -18.56 23.18 -5.69
C GLY A 67 -18.40 22.28 -4.46
N GLY A 68 -19.19 21.21 -4.39
CA GLY A 68 -19.17 20.28 -3.25
C GLY A 68 -19.69 20.88 -1.95
N GLU A 69 -19.28 20.27 -0.82
CA GLU A 69 -19.68 20.72 0.50
C GLU A 69 -19.20 22.16 0.74
N ASN A 70 -20.15 23.05 1.04
CA ASN A 70 -19.92 24.47 1.30
C ASN A 70 -19.19 25.23 0.18
N ASN A 71 -19.27 24.75 -1.07
CA ASN A 71 -18.58 25.33 -2.23
C ASN A 71 -17.04 25.39 -2.08
N LYS A 72 -16.46 24.48 -1.28
CA LYS A 72 -15.01 24.46 -1.00
C LYS A 72 -14.22 23.47 -1.86
N GLY A 73 -14.82 22.92 -2.91
CA GLY A 73 -14.15 21.99 -3.82
C GLY A 73 -13.93 20.60 -3.23
N ILE A 74 -13.09 19.83 -3.92
CA ILE A 74 -12.81 18.43 -3.59
C ILE A 74 -11.98 18.31 -2.31
N TYR A 75 -12.08 17.14 -1.69
CA TYR A 75 -11.19 16.73 -0.62
C TYR A 75 -9.85 16.28 -1.18
N LEU A 76 -8.77 16.68 -0.53
CA LEU A 76 -7.41 16.28 -0.85
C LEU A 76 -6.75 15.76 0.42
N SER A 77 -6.19 14.56 0.38
CA SER A 77 -5.40 14.02 1.47
C SER A 77 -3.91 14.09 1.14
N LEU A 78 -3.14 14.64 2.07
CA LEU A 78 -1.70 14.78 2.01
C LEU A 78 -1.07 13.85 3.04
N PHE A 79 -0.03 13.13 2.62
CA PHE A 79 0.59 12.09 3.44
C PHE A 79 2.04 12.44 3.71
N GLY A 80 2.49 12.29 4.95
CA GLY A 80 3.81 12.76 5.36
C GLY A 80 4.23 12.44 6.79
N LYS A 81 5.33 13.05 7.22
CA LYS A 81 5.93 12.89 8.54
C LYS A 81 6.04 14.24 9.22
N ASN A 82 6.04 14.23 10.56
CA ASN A 82 6.23 15.40 11.42
C ASN A 82 5.14 16.48 11.27
N PHE A 83 3.88 16.10 11.03
CA PHE A 83 2.73 17.02 11.06
C PHE A 83 2.30 17.35 12.51
N GLY A 84 2.70 16.50 13.47
CA GLY A 84 2.27 16.57 14.88
C GLY A 84 0.86 16.01 15.07
N SER A 85 0.29 16.13 16.27
CA SER A 85 -0.98 15.47 16.65
C SER A 85 -2.20 16.41 16.69
N GLY A 86 -2.04 17.70 16.42
CA GLY A 86 -3.15 18.67 16.48
C GLY A 86 -2.83 20.05 15.90
N GLY A 87 -3.73 21.00 16.12
CA GLY A 87 -3.56 22.38 15.65
C GLY A 87 -3.88 22.59 14.16
N LEU A 88 -4.80 21.80 13.59
CA LEU A 88 -5.31 22.01 12.23
C LEU A 88 -5.80 23.45 12.04
N GLY A 89 -5.35 24.10 10.96
CA GLY A 89 -5.71 25.48 10.60
C GLY A 89 -5.10 26.56 11.50
N THR A 90 -4.27 26.20 12.47
CA THR A 90 -3.58 27.16 13.35
C THR A 90 -2.09 26.93 13.27
N ARG A 91 -1.63 25.87 13.94
CA ARG A 91 -0.24 25.41 14.00
C ARG A 91 0.18 24.66 12.74
N LEU A 92 -0.71 23.80 12.25
CA LEU A 92 -0.58 22.97 11.05
C LEU A 92 -1.45 23.56 9.96
N ARG A 93 -0.81 24.06 8.90
CA ARG A 93 -1.47 24.71 7.77
C ARG A 93 -1.07 24.10 6.44
N VAL A 94 -1.96 24.17 5.46
CA VAL A 94 -1.73 23.67 4.10
C VAL A 94 -1.90 24.81 3.11
N TYR A 95 -0.93 24.93 2.20
CA TYR A 95 -0.94 25.90 1.12
C TYR A 95 -0.82 25.19 -0.23
N ILE A 96 -1.57 25.66 -1.22
CA ILE A 96 -1.49 25.21 -2.61
C ILE A 96 -1.33 26.45 -3.48
N GLY A 97 -0.25 26.51 -4.26
CA GLY A 97 0.06 27.70 -5.07
C GLY A 97 0.28 28.98 -4.25
N GLY A 98 0.64 28.84 -2.97
CA GLY A 98 0.83 29.95 -2.04
C GLY A 98 -0.45 30.43 -1.34
N ALA A 99 -1.63 29.92 -1.72
CA ALA A 99 -2.90 30.22 -1.03
C ALA A 99 -3.22 29.13 0.00
N GLU A 100 -3.73 29.52 1.17
CA GLU A 100 -4.21 28.57 2.16
C GLU A 100 -5.48 27.85 1.65
N VAL A 101 -5.61 26.57 2.00
CA VAL A 101 -6.76 25.74 1.62
C VAL A 101 -8.07 26.21 2.26
N GLY A 102 -9.20 25.81 1.69
CA GLY A 102 -10.52 26.30 2.11
C GLY A 102 -11.04 25.72 3.44
N ASP A 103 -10.66 24.50 3.81
CA ASP A 103 -11.08 23.84 5.05
C ASP A 103 -10.12 22.74 5.48
N TYR A 104 -10.06 22.47 6.79
CA TYR A 104 -9.32 21.35 7.36
C TYR A 104 -10.31 20.31 7.89
N ARG A 105 -10.24 19.07 7.39
CA ARG A 105 -11.25 18.03 7.67
C ARG A 105 -10.79 17.01 8.68
N ALA A 106 -9.56 16.52 8.55
CA ALA A 106 -9.03 15.48 9.42
C ALA A 106 -7.50 15.53 9.53
N LEU A 107 -7.00 15.09 10.67
CA LEU A 107 -5.59 14.75 10.90
C LEU A 107 -5.57 13.38 11.56
N GLY A 108 -4.77 12.47 11.01
CA GLY A 108 -4.69 11.11 11.51
C GLY A 108 -3.48 10.39 10.92
N VAL A 109 -3.60 9.07 10.87
CA VAL A 109 -2.61 8.17 10.26
C VAL A 109 -3.07 7.75 8.88
N ALA A 110 -2.12 7.50 7.97
CA ALA A 110 -2.41 6.80 6.74
C ALA A 110 -2.92 5.38 7.04
N ARG A 111 -3.71 4.81 6.12
CA ARG A 111 -4.21 3.43 6.25
C ARG A 111 -3.08 2.42 6.15
N GLY A 112 -2.20 2.55 5.15
CA GLY A 112 -1.02 1.71 4.98
C GLY A 112 -0.03 1.87 6.13
N ARG A 113 1.08 2.57 5.89
CA ARG A 113 2.08 2.77 6.94
C ARG A 113 1.59 3.70 8.05
N HIS A 114 1.34 3.16 9.24
CA HIS A 114 0.84 3.92 10.40
C HIS A 114 1.79 5.00 10.92
N ASP A 115 3.08 4.92 10.59
CA ASP A 115 4.05 5.94 10.94
C ASP A 115 3.97 7.16 10.00
N ILE A 116 3.22 7.07 8.89
CA ILE A 116 2.89 8.17 7.99
C ILE A 116 1.57 8.80 8.46
N GLN A 117 1.58 10.13 8.56
CA GLN A 117 0.45 10.93 8.95
C GLN A 117 -0.35 11.36 7.73
N GLN A 118 -1.66 11.47 7.89
CA GLN A 118 -2.60 11.97 6.89
C GLN A 118 -3.22 13.28 7.37
N ILE A 119 -3.20 14.30 6.52
CA ILE A 119 -4.04 15.49 6.67
C ILE A 119 -4.98 15.59 5.48
N THR A 120 -6.28 15.69 5.74
CA THR A 120 -7.29 15.87 4.69
C THR A 120 -7.88 17.28 4.78
N VAL A 121 -7.94 17.95 3.63
CA VAL A 121 -8.39 19.34 3.48
C VAL A 121 -9.45 19.43 2.38
N GLN A 122 -10.24 20.50 2.37
CA GLN A 122 -10.94 20.92 1.15
C GLN A 122 -10.12 21.98 0.45
N VAL A 123 -9.91 21.81 -0.86
CA VAL A 123 -8.97 22.63 -1.65
C VAL A 123 -9.30 24.12 -1.57
N GLY A 124 -10.58 24.51 -1.71
CA GLY A 124 -11.02 25.90 -1.70
C GLY A 124 -10.58 26.70 -2.94
N ALA A 125 -10.90 27.99 -2.99
CA ALA A 125 -10.71 28.80 -4.20
C ALA A 125 -9.24 28.99 -4.63
N LEU A 126 -8.27 28.82 -3.71
CA LEU A 126 -6.82 28.98 -3.96
C LEU A 126 -6.40 30.31 -4.60
N GLY A 127 -7.16 31.40 -4.40
CA GLY A 127 -6.90 32.67 -5.08
C GLY A 127 -7.28 32.66 -6.57
N ASN A 128 -8.12 31.72 -7.01
CA ASN A 128 -8.59 31.54 -8.38
C ASN A 128 -7.46 31.43 -9.42
N PRO A 129 -6.57 30.44 -9.26
CA PRO A 129 -5.47 30.22 -10.20
C PRO A 129 -6.04 29.83 -11.57
N LYS A 130 -5.25 30.03 -12.63
CA LYS A 130 -5.59 29.51 -13.97
C LYS A 130 -5.73 27.97 -13.87
N PRO A 131 -6.91 27.40 -14.17
CA PRO A 131 -7.07 25.94 -14.18
C PRO A 131 -6.09 25.25 -15.15
N GLY A 132 -5.73 24.01 -14.85
CA GLY A 132 -4.81 23.19 -15.65
C GLY A 132 -3.33 23.40 -15.35
N MET A 133 -2.99 24.39 -14.51
CA MET A 133 -1.63 24.59 -14.01
C MET A 133 -1.38 23.76 -12.75
N PRO A 134 -0.29 22.96 -12.69
CA PRO A 134 0.16 22.35 -11.44
C PRO A 134 0.60 23.42 -10.44
N LEU A 135 0.07 23.38 -9.23
CA LEU A 135 0.39 24.31 -8.14
C LEU A 135 1.15 23.58 -7.03
N PRO A 136 2.28 24.10 -6.55
CA PRO A 136 3.05 23.43 -5.51
C PRO A 136 2.25 23.34 -4.22
N ILE A 137 2.34 22.19 -3.54
CA ILE A 137 1.72 21.93 -2.24
C ILE A 137 2.78 22.14 -1.15
N LYS A 138 2.40 22.80 -0.05
CA LYS A 138 3.23 22.95 1.15
C LYS A 138 2.42 22.67 2.39
N VAL A 139 2.99 21.87 3.30
CA VAL A 139 2.51 21.73 4.67
C VAL A 139 3.42 22.56 5.56
N VAL A 140 2.84 23.44 6.38
CA VAL A 140 3.56 24.31 7.31
C VAL A 140 3.17 23.94 8.73
N VAL A 141 4.17 23.62 9.55
CA VAL A 141 4.01 23.24 10.96
C VAL A 141 4.84 24.19 11.80
N ASP A 142 4.20 24.96 12.69
CA ASP A 142 4.90 25.92 13.56
C ASP A 142 5.77 26.91 12.75
N GLY A 143 5.30 27.30 11.56
CA GLY A 143 6.03 28.19 10.64
C GLY A 143 7.10 27.50 9.78
N ILE A 144 7.38 26.21 9.99
CA ILE A 144 8.36 25.45 9.21
C ILE A 144 7.66 24.74 8.05
N ALA A 145 8.09 25.03 6.82
CA ALA A 145 7.52 24.45 5.60
C ALA A 145 8.13 23.08 5.25
N SER A 146 7.31 22.23 4.63
CA SER A 146 7.73 20.97 4.03
C SER A 146 8.59 21.16 2.78
N ASN A 147 8.97 20.05 2.14
CA ASN A 147 9.31 20.01 0.71
C ASN A 147 8.13 20.48 -0.18
N ASP A 148 8.44 20.81 -1.42
CA ASP A 148 7.55 21.39 -2.43
C ASP A 148 7.63 20.66 -3.79
N ASP A 149 7.91 19.36 -3.74
CA ASP A 149 8.00 18.42 -4.87
C ASP A 149 6.64 17.89 -5.34
N LEU A 150 5.58 18.02 -4.53
CA LEU A 150 4.23 17.65 -4.92
C LEU A 150 3.43 18.85 -5.42
N SER A 151 2.51 18.58 -6.35
CA SER A 151 1.62 19.58 -6.91
C SER A 151 0.18 19.11 -7.02
N PHE A 152 -0.74 20.07 -7.04
CA PHE A 152 -2.15 19.87 -7.31
C PHE A 152 -2.58 20.72 -8.50
N THR A 153 -3.25 20.11 -9.47
CA THR A 153 -3.78 20.81 -10.64
C THR A 153 -5.26 21.09 -10.45
N VAL A 154 -5.63 22.38 -10.38
CA VAL A 154 -7.05 22.77 -10.37
C VAL A 154 -7.69 22.35 -11.70
N ASN A 155 -8.70 21.51 -11.64
CA ASN A 155 -9.37 20.96 -12.81
C ASN A 155 -10.90 20.96 -12.59
N PRO A 156 -11.68 21.67 -13.41
CA PRO A 156 -13.13 21.74 -13.24
C PRO A 156 -13.81 20.37 -13.33
N GLY A 157 -14.73 20.11 -12.40
CA GLY A 157 -15.48 18.86 -12.29
C GLY A 157 -16.55 18.97 -11.21
N ARG A 158 -17.41 17.96 -11.11
CA ARG A 158 -18.50 17.88 -10.13
C ARG A 158 -18.16 16.87 -9.05
N ILE A 159 -18.80 17.04 -7.90
CA ILE A 159 -18.67 16.13 -6.76
C ILE A 159 -20.03 15.46 -6.56
N LEU A 160 -20.10 14.17 -6.83
CA LEU A 160 -21.30 13.35 -6.68
C LEU A 160 -21.25 12.66 -5.33
N PHE A 161 -21.96 13.20 -4.35
CA PHE A 161 -22.10 12.55 -3.04
C PHE A 161 -23.02 11.35 -3.14
N VAL A 162 -22.63 10.23 -2.53
CA VAL A 162 -23.43 8.99 -2.50
C VAL A 162 -23.56 8.51 -1.06
N ASP A 163 -24.77 8.14 -0.66
CA ASP A 163 -25.08 7.66 0.68
C ASP A 163 -26.01 6.44 0.59
N ASN A 164 -25.58 5.28 1.07
CA ASN A 164 -26.32 4.02 0.99
C ASN A 164 -27.52 3.95 1.94
N VAL A 165 -27.67 4.90 2.86
CA VAL A 165 -28.76 4.95 3.84
C VAL A 165 -29.74 6.07 3.49
N LYS A 166 -29.24 7.27 3.17
CA LYS A 166 -30.05 8.48 2.99
C LYS A 166 -30.14 8.97 1.54
N GLY A 167 -29.38 8.37 0.63
CA GLY A 167 -29.39 8.76 -0.78
C GLY A 167 -30.66 8.36 -1.51
N ASP A 168 -30.97 9.10 -2.57
CA ASP A 168 -32.07 8.83 -3.50
C ASP A 168 -31.69 9.30 -4.91
N ASP A 169 -31.48 8.34 -5.83
CA ASP A 169 -31.07 8.64 -7.21
C ASP A 169 -32.08 9.49 -7.98
N ARG A 170 -33.37 9.53 -7.58
CA ARG A 170 -34.41 10.32 -8.25
C ARG A 170 -34.33 11.80 -7.90
N THR A 171 -33.83 12.10 -6.70
CA THR A 171 -33.78 13.46 -6.16
C THR A 171 -32.35 13.96 -5.92
N ALA A 172 -31.35 13.14 -6.23
CA ALA A 172 -29.94 13.48 -6.10
C ALA A 172 -29.55 14.70 -6.95
N VAL A 173 -28.60 15.51 -6.44
CA VAL A 173 -28.07 16.68 -7.14
C VAL A 173 -26.55 16.69 -7.05
N PRO A 174 -25.83 16.63 -8.19
CA PRO A 174 -24.38 16.80 -8.21
C PRO A 174 -23.96 18.09 -7.49
N GLY A 175 -23.00 17.98 -6.57
CA GLY A 175 -22.49 19.08 -5.76
C GLY A 175 -23.23 19.35 -4.45
N ASP A 176 -24.44 18.81 -4.22
CA ASP A 176 -25.18 19.01 -2.96
C ASP A 176 -25.12 17.76 -2.08
N ILE A 177 -24.32 17.82 -1.01
CA ILE A 177 -24.16 16.72 -0.05
C ILE A 177 -25.47 16.36 0.69
N ARG A 178 -26.45 17.26 0.72
CA ARG A 178 -27.75 17.02 1.38
C ARG A 178 -28.74 16.30 0.46
N ARG A 179 -28.40 16.17 -0.83
CA ARG A 179 -29.17 15.42 -1.84
C ARG A 179 -28.26 14.39 -2.52
N PRO A 180 -27.71 13.41 -1.77
CA PRO A 180 -26.79 12.43 -2.33
C PRO A 180 -27.53 11.40 -3.19
N PHE A 181 -26.79 10.82 -4.15
CA PHE A 181 -27.19 9.59 -4.84
C PHE A 181 -27.31 8.44 -3.86
N ARG A 182 -28.16 7.45 -4.16
CA ARG A 182 -28.26 6.21 -3.40
C ARG A 182 -27.19 5.22 -3.83
N HIS A 183 -26.98 5.06 -5.14
CA HIS A 183 -26.09 4.04 -5.68
C HIS A 183 -24.84 4.66 -6.31
N ALA A 184 -23.67 4.08 -6.02
CA ALA A 184 -22.45 4.40 -6.75
C ALA A 184 -22.57 3.97 -8.22
N GLN A 185 -23.07 2.75 -8.45
CA GLN A 185 -23.38 2.19 -9.76
C GLN A 185 -24.53 1.18 -9.63
N THR A 186 -25.41 1.10 -10.62
CA THR A 186 -26.43 0.03 -10.72
C THR A 186 -26.04 -0.98 -11.80
N ALA A 187 -26.84 -2.02 -12.01
CA ALA A 187 -26.64 -2.94 -13.14
C ALA A 187 -26.73 -2.25 -14.52
N ARG A 188 -27.23 -1.01 -14.59
CA ARG A 188 -27.29 -0.19 -15.81
C ARG A 188 -26.30 0.95 -15.69
N LEU A 189 -25.37 1.04 -16.64
CA LEU A 189 -24.28 2.02 -16.62
C LEU A 189 -24.75 3.48 -16.72
N SER A 190 -25.98 3.72 -17.17
CA SER A 190 -26.58 5.05 -17.28
C SER A 190 -27.27 5.55 -15.99
N GLU A 191 -27.26 4.76 -14.91
CA GLU A 191 -27.96 5.05 -13.66
C GLU A 191 -26.99 5.23 -12.46
N GLY A 192 -27.50 5.73 -11.33
CA GLY A 192 -26.70 6.06 -10.14
C GLY A 192 -25.71 7.19 -10.37
N ALA A 193 -24.75 7.33 -9.45
CA ALA A 193 -23.70 8.33 -9.57
C ALA A 193 -22.80 8.09 -10.80
N TRP A 194 -22.45 6.83 -11.09
CA TRP A 194 -21.65 6.46 -12.26
C TRP A 194 -22.28 6.88 -13.59
N GLY A 195 -23.61 6.72 -13.74
CA GLY A 195 -24.32 7.15 -14.93
C GLY A 195 -24.20 8.64 -15.21
N GLN A 196 -24.05 9.44 -14.14
CA GLN A 196 -23.87 10.88 -14.24
C GLN A 196 -22.41 11.30 -14.35
N ALA A 197 -21.47 10.53 -13.82
CA ALA A 197 -20.05 10.89 -13.78
C ALA A 197 -19.43 11.01 -15.19
N GLY A 198 -18.53 11.97 -15.34
CA GLY A 198 -17.65 12.15 -16.50
C GLY A 198 -16.22 12.56 -16.07
N PRO A 199 -15.28 12.71 -17.01
CA PRO A 199 -13.90 13.06 -16.68
C PRO A 199 -13.80 14.32 -15.81
N GLY A 200 -12.98 14.24 -14.77
CA GLY A 200 -12.80 15.31 -13.76
C GLY A 200 -13.78 15.26 -12.59
N ASP A 201 -14.82 14.42 -12.66
CA ASP A 201 -15.78 14.27 -11.57
C ASP A 201 -15.29 13.29 -10.48
N PHE A 202 -15.80 13.49 -9.27
CA PHE A 202 -15.53 12.64 -8.10
C PHE A 202 -16.82 12.10 -7.50
N ILE A 203 -16.88 10.77 -7.33
CA ILE A 203 -17.90 10.07 -6.55
C ILE A 203 -17.40 9.99 -5.11
N VAL A 204 -18.07 10.70 -4.19
CA VAL A 204 -17.70 10.72 -2.76
C VAL A 204 -18.71 9.89 -1.97
N LEU A 205 -18.27 8.72 -1.51
CA LEU A 205 -19.08 7.79 -0.74
C LEU A 205 -19.15 8.20 0.73
N ARG A 206 -20.36 8.16 1.31
CA ARG A 206 -20.58 8.26 2.76
C ARG A 206 -20.56 6.88 3.41
N GLY A 207 -20.20 6.82 4.70
CA GLY A 207 -20.05 5.56 5.43
C GLY A 207 -20.08 5.75 6.93
N THR A 208 -21.28 5.74 7.53
CA THR A 208 -21.42 5.71 8.99
C THR A 208 -22.35 4.57 9.41
N GLY A 209 -21.77 3.39 9.60
CA GLY A 209 -22.40 2.28 10.33
C GLY A 209 -23.09 1.19 9.50
N GLN A 210 -23.09 1.27 8.16
CA GLN A 210 -23.59 0.20 7.30
C GLN A 210 -22.62 -0.07 6.15
N PRO A 211 -22.15 -1.32 5.97
CA PRO A 211 -21.37 -1.69 4.80
C PRO A 211 -22.14 -1.48 3.49
N TRP A 212 -21.44 -1.08 2.44
CA TRP A 212 -21.97 -1.06 1.08
C TRP A 212 -21.99 -2.47 0.52
N THR A 213 -23.18 -2.98 0.22
CA THR A 213 -23.40 -4.33 -0.34
C THR A 213 -24.05 -4.29 -1.72
N ASP A 214 -24.23 -3.09 -2.29
CA ASP A 214 -24.84 -2.90 -3.60
C ASP A 214 -24.00 -3.59 -4.70
N ARG A 215 -24.68 -4.01 -5.76
CA ARG A 215 -24.07 -4.61 -6.94
C ARG A 215 -24.38 -3.75 -8.16
N GLY A 216 -23.32 -3.19 -8.72
CA GLY A 216 -23.31 -2.46 -9.97
C GLY A 216 -23.25 -3.37 -11.21
N TYR A 217 -22.61 -2.87 -12.26
CA TYR A 217 -22.56 -3.56 -13.54
C TYR A 217 -21.76 -4.86 -13.44
N GLN A 218 -22.31 -5.95 -13.98
CA GLN A 218 -21.69 -7.30 -13.96
C GLN A 218 -21.27 -7.77 -12.56
N ASN A 219 -22.08 -7.48 -11.53
CA ASN A 219 -21.92 -7.95 -10.15
C ASN A 219 -20.70 -7.38 -9.38
N TYR A 220 -19.97 -6.42 -9.94
CA TYR A 220 -19.00 -5.61 -9.18
C TYR A 220 -19.73 -4.60 -8.31
N PHE A 221 -19.08 -4.04 -7.29
CA PHE A 221 -19.60 -2.82 -6.67
C PHE A 221 -19.54 -1.65 -7.66
N LEU A 222 -18.41 -1.49 -8.35
CA LEU A 222 -18.24 -0.54 -9.44
C LEU A 222 -17.34 -1.13 -10.53
N ARG A 223 -17.80 -1.08 -11.78
CA ARG A 223 -16.99 -1.42 -12.96
C ARG A 223 -16.88 -0.24 -13.93
N THR A 224 -15.67 0.21 -14.26
CA THR A 224 -15.47 1.32 -15.22
C THR A 224 -15.55 0.81 -16.66
N ARG A 225 -16.76 0.76 -17.21
CA ARG A 225 -17.04 -0.03 -18.43
C ARG A 225 -17.24 0.78 -19.72
N ASP A 226 -17.89 1.93 -19.63
CA ASP A 226 -18.43 2.70 -20.76
C ASP A 226 -17.79 4.08 -20.93
N LYS A 227 -16.85 4.44 -20.05
CA LYS A 227 -16.16 5.73 -20.05
C LYS A 227 -14.81 5.63 -19.36
N SER A 228 -13.99 6.65 -19.57
CA SER A 228 -12.68 6.86 -18.93
C SER A 228 -12.58 8.30 -18.44
N GLY A 229 -11.63 8.56 -17.54
CA GLY A 229 -11.12 9.90 -17.33
C GLY A 229 -10.16 10.32 -18.46
N SER A 230 -9.40 11.37 -18.21
CA SER A 230 -8.31 11.81 -19.08
C SER A 230 -7.23 12.54 -18.28
N LEU A 231 -6.15 12.95 -18.95
CA LEU A 231 -5.19 13.88 -18.36
C LEU A 231 -5.92 15.19 -17.97
N PRO A 232 -5.69 15.74 -16.76
CA PRO A 232 -6.31 17.01 -16.34
C PRO A 232 -5.77 18.16 -17.20
N ALA A 233 -6.67 18.89 -17.88
CA ALA A 233 -6.32 19.98 -18.78
C ALA A 233 -6.81 21.35 -18.29
N GLY A 234 -7.48 21.40 -17.13
CA GLY A 234 -8.05 22.65 -16.60
C GLY A 234 -9.37 23.04 -17.24
N THR A 235 -9.97 22.18 -18.07
CA THR A 235 -11.27 22.41 -18.69
C THR A 235 -12.29 21.37 -18.20
N PRO A 236 -13.59 21.73 -18.09
CA PRO A 236 -14.63 20.75 -17.77
C PRO A 236 -14.61 19.56 -18.74
N GLY A 237 -14.83 18.35 -18.21
CA GLY A 237 -14.78 17.12 -19.02
C GLY A 237 -13.36 16.63 -19.30
N THR A 238 -12.36 17.08 -18.53
CA THR A 238 -11.01 16.51 -18.51
C THR A 238 -10.62 16.08 -17.11
N GLY A 239 -9.58 15.25 -16.96
CA GLY A 239 -9.10 14.78 -15.66
C GLY A 239 -9.59 13.38 -15.27
N PRO A 240 -8.99 12.77 -14.23
CA PRO A 240 -9.40 11.46 -13.75
C PRO A 240 -10.86 11.45 -13.26
N ILE A 241 -11.52 10.31 -13.36
CA ILE A 241 -12.75 10.07 -12.59
C ILE A 241 -12.33 9.47 -11.24
N GLY A 242 -12.77 10.05 -10.14
CA GLY A 242 -12.43 9.57 -8.80
C GLY A 242 -13.58 8.86 -8.09
N ILE A 243 -13.26 7.83 -7.31
CA ILE A 243 -14.10 7.31 -6.22
C ILE A 243 -13.33 7.43 -4.91
N MET A 244 -13.97 8.07 -3.92
CA MET A 244 -13.34 8.45 -2.67
C MET A 244 -14.27 8.20 -1.48
N GLY A 245 -13.71 7.73 -0.37
CA GLY A 245 -14.44 7.73 0.90
C GLY A 245 -14.46 9.12 1.54
N TYR A 246 -15.62 9.53 2.06
CA TYR A 246 -15.78 10.83 2.72
C TYR A 246 -14.82 10.97 3.92
N PRO A 247 -14.13 12.11 4.10
CA PRO A 247 -13.15 12.26 5.17
C PRO A 247 -13.74 12.06 6.56
N GLY A 248 -13.08 11.26 7.38
CA GLY A 248 -13.51 10.96 8.76
C GLY A 248 -14.60 9.89 8.88
N GLU A 249 -15.06 9.30 7.77
CA GLU A 249 -16.05 8.23 7.74
C GLU A 249 -15.39 6.87 7.40
N ASP A 250 -15.91 5.77 7.96
CA ASP A 250 -15.51 4.41 7.60
C ASP A 250 -16.38 3.92 6.45
N VAL A 251 -15.97 4.24 5.22
CA VAL A 251 -16.62 3.77 4.01
C VAL A 251 -16.16 2.34 3.71
N PHE A 252 -16.98 1.37 4.14
CA PHE A 252 -16.70 -0.03 3.93
C PHE A 252 -17.52 -0.62 2.78
N ILE A 253 -16.85 -0.98 1.69
CA ILE A 253 -17.40 -1.78 0.59
C ILE A 253 -17.23 -3.26 0.93
N TYR A 254 -18.35 -3.96 1.07
CA TYR A 254 -18.38 -5.38 1.38
C TYR A 254 -18.91 -6.16 0.17
N ALA A 255 -17.97 -6.60 -0.68
CA ALA A 255 -18.23 -7.44 -1.84
C ALA A 255 -17.68 -8.87 -1.57
N PRO A 256 -18.30 -9.63 -0.65
CA PRO A 256 -17.79 -10.93 -0.26
C PRO A 256 -17.83 -11.92 -1.42
N TYR A 257 -17.00 -12.95 -1.31
CA TYR A 257 -17.03 -14.12 -2.17
C TYR A 257 -18.44 -14.74 -2.22
N ASP A 258 -18.92 -15.01 -3.44
CA ASP A 258 -20.16 -15.71 -3.70
C ASP A 258 -19.97 -16.69 -4.87
N ALA A 259 -19.95 -17.99 -4.56
CA ALA A 259 -19.73 -19.05 -5.54
C ALA A 259 -20.80 -19.06 -6.66
N LYS A 260 -22.05 -18.67 -6.37
CA LYS A 260 -23.11 -18.65 -7.39
C LYS A 260 -22.92 -17.50 -8.37
N LEU A 261 -22.42 -16.35 -7.87
CA LEU A 261 -22.13 -15.22 -8.75
C LEU A 261 -20.91 -15.50 -9.62
N GLU A 262 -19.95 -16.27 -9.13
CA GLU A 262 -18.79 -16.69 -9.93
C GLU A 262 -19.14 -17.62 -11.10
N GLU A 263 -20.14 -18.50 -10.96
CA GLU A 263 -20.65 -19.29 -12.10
C GLU A 263 -21.10 -18.38 -13.26
N GLY A 264 -21.56 -17.17 -12.95
CA GLY A 264 -22.01 -16.16 -13.91
C GLY A 264 -20.90 -15.28 -14.50
N GLY A 265 -19.63 -15.47 -14.11
CA GLY A 265 -18.48 -14.73 -14.62
C GLY A 265 -17.67 -14.00 -13.53
N ALA A 266 -16.88 -13.01 -13.96
CA ALA A 266 -15.94 -12.32 -13.10
C ALA A 266 -16.65 -11.49 -12.00
N THR A 267 -16.20 -11.65 -10.76
CA THR A 267 -16.73 -10.96 -9.57
C THR A 267 -15.59 -10.32 -8.78
N GLY A 268 -15.86 -9.17 -8.18
CA GLY A 268 -14.92 -8.39 -7.37
C GLY A 268 -15.58 -7.15 -6.79
N ALA A 269 -14.82 -6.27 -6.15
CA ALA A 269 -15.36 -5.00 -5.65
C ALA A 269 -15.27 -3.91 -6.72
N ILE A 270 -14.07 -3.38 -6.97
CA ILE A 270 -13.85 -2.30 -7.94
C ILE A 270 -13.01 -2.85 -9.09
N SER A 271 -13.48 -2.71 -10.33
CA SER A 271 -12.76 -3.21 -11.49
C SER A 271 -12.79 -2.23 -12.66
N ALA A 272 -11.72 -2.24 -13.44
CA ALA A 272 -11.75 -1.69 -14.78
C ALA A 272 -12.48 -2.63 -15.76
N VAL A 273 -12.34 -2.33 -17.05
CA VAL A 273 -12.70 -3.22 -18.14
C VAL A 273 -11.43 -3.65 -18.87
N ASN A 274 -11.39 -4.86 -19.44
CA ASN A 274 -10.30 -5.29 -20.31
C ASN A 274 -10.15 -4.36 -21.52
N GLY A 275 -9.09 -3.55 -21.52
CA GLY A 275 -8.79 -2.55 -22.54
C GLY A 275 -8.42 -3.11 -23.91
N LEU A 276 -8.04 -4.39 -24.03
CA LEU A 276 -7.92 -5.04 -25.35
C LEU A 276 -9.29 -5.20 -26.02
N SER A 277 -10.28 -5.60 -25.23
CA SER A 277 -11.65 -5.78 -25.70
C SER A 277 -12.38 -4.44 -25.82
N PHE A 278 -11.95 -3.43 -25.04
CA PHE A 278 -12.58 -2.11 -24.96
C PHE A 278 -11.54 -0.99 -24.95
N PRO A 279 -10.89 -0.73 -26.10
CA PRO A 279 -9.81 0.24 -26.18
C PRO A 279 -10.21 1.63 -25.68
N GLY A 280 -9.39 2.18 -24.79
CA GLY A 280 -9.56 3.53 -24.24
C GLY A 280 -10.65 3.68 -23.18
N LEU A 281 -11.33 2.59 -22.76
CA LEU A 281 -12.32 2.60 -21.68
C LEU A 281 -11.70 2.15 -20.34
N GLY A 282 -12.23 2.67 -19.22
CA GLY A 282 -11.77 2.32 -17.89
C GLY A 282 -10.36 2.81 -17.54
N GLN A 283 -9.89 3.90 -18.13
CA GLN A 283 -8.59 4.52 -17.86
C GLN A 283 -8.73 5.81 -17.04
N TRP A 284 -7.62 6.31 -16.48
CA TRP A 284 -7.57 7.55 -15.69
C TRP A 284 -8.58 7.54 -14.53
N PHE A 285 -8.43 6.58 -13.64
CA PHE A 285 -9.33 6.38 -12.51
C PHE A 285 -8.60 6.49 -11.18
N THR A 286 -9.25 7.01 -10.14
CA THR A 286 -8.67 7.10 -8.79
C THR A 286 -9.58 6.40 -7.78
N VAL A 287 -9.01 5.51 -6.97
CA VAL A 287 -9.66 4.82 -5.85
C VAL A 287 -8.95 5.21 -4.55
N THR A 288 -9.64 5.88 -3.62
CA THR A 288 -8.98 6.35 -2.41
C THR A 288 -9.84 6.44 -1.15
N ASN A 289 -9.20 6.26 0.02
CA ASN A 289 -9.81 6.40 1.34
C ASN A 289 -11.00 5.43 1.56
N LEU A 290 -10.93 4.23 0.98
CA LEU A 290 -11.96 3.19 1.12
C LEU A 290 -11.44 2.02 1.96
N ARG A 291 -12.35 1.34 2.64
CA ARG A 291 -12.15 -0.04 3.11
C ARG A 291 -12.91 -0.97 2.17
N VAL A 292 -12.26 -1.98 1.61
CA VAL A 292 -12.80 -2.81 0.54
C VAL A 292 -12.51 -4.28 0.81
N GLU A 293 -13.57 -5.05 1.01
CA GLU A 293 -13.52 -6.52 0.95
C GLU A 293 -13.95 -6.96 -0.45
N GLY A 294 -13.06 -7.67 -1.16
CA GLY A 294 -13.32 -8.25 -2.48
C GLY A 294 -12.92 -9.72 -2.50
N GLY A 295 -13.88 -10.62 -2.28
CA GLY A 295 -13.61 -12.06 -2.17
C GLY A 295 -13.67 -12.87 -3.48
N GLY A 296 -14.12 -12.25 -4.57
CA GLY A 296 -14.22 -12.90 -5.89
C GLY A 296 -12.88 -13.02 -6.63
N HIS A 297 -12.89 -13.63 -7.81
CA HIS A 297 -11.71 -13.81 -8.68
C HIS A 297 -10.93 -12.51 -8.97
N ASP A 298 -11.59 -11.35 -9.01
CA ASP A 298 -10.93 -10.07 -9.30
C ASP A 298 -10.49 -9.30 -8.05
N GLY A 299 -10.82 -9.80 -6.85
CA GLY A 299 -10.35 -9.19 -5.60
C GLY A 299 -10.96 -7.84 -5.27
N ALA A 300 -10.21 -7.04 -4.50
CA ALA A 300 -10.66 -5.73 -4.03
C ALA A 300 -10.58 -4.66 -5.12
N VAL A 301 -9.43 -4.53 -5.78
CA VAL A 301 -9.23 -3.62 -6.92
C VAL A 301 -8.56 -4.35 -8.07
N ASN A 302 -9.23 -4.39 -9.23
CA ASN A 302 -8.68 -4.96 -10.46
C ASN A 302 -8.61 -3.89 -11.56
N VAL A 303 -7.41 -3.42 -11.90
CA VAL A 303 -7.22 -2.45 -13.00
C VAL A 303 -7.37 -3.08 -14.38
N GLN A 304 -7.49 -4.40 -14.46
CA GLN A 304 -7.62 -5.21 -15.69
C GLN A 304 -6.46 -4.99 -16.66
N ILE A 305 -6.59 -5.51 -17.88
CA ILE A 305 -5.60 -5.37 -18.95
C ILE A 305 -5.71 -3.97 -19.56
N HIS A 306 -4.59 -3.26 -19.71
CA HIS A 306 -4.52 -1.89 -20.23
C HIS A 306 -5.40 -0.87 -19.49
N GLY A 307 -5.55 -1.05 -18.18
CA GLY A 307 -6.19 -0.08 -17.30
C GLY A 307 -5.25 1.07 -17.00
N ASP A 308 -4.90 1.87 -18.00
CA ASP A 308 -3.87 2.89 -17.86
C ASP A 308 -4.29 4.03 -16.91
N HIS A 309 -3.30 4.57 -16.20
CA HIS A 309 -3.34 5.76 -15.36
C HIS A 309 -4.23 5.63 -14.13
N TRP A 310 -4.24 4.46 -13.49
CA TRP A 310 -4.96 4.29 -12.23
C TRP A 310 -4.14 4.76 -11.03
N ARG A 311 -4.83 5.40 -10.09
CA ARG A 311 -4.33 5.71 -8.75
C ARG A 311 -5.13 4.91 -7.73
N VAL A 312 -4.45 4.05 -6.96
CA VAL A 312 -5.05 3.30 -5.85
C VAL A 312 -4.33 3.71 -4.58
N VAL A 313 -4.91 4.63 -3.82
CA VAL A 313 -4.17 5.33 -2.75
C VAL A 313 -4.90 5.31 -1.42
N ASN A 314 -4.19 4.95 -0.36
CA ASN A 314 -4.68 5.03 1.02
C ASN A 314 -6.00 4.28 1.25
N ASN A 315 -6.08 3.04 0.76
CA ASN A 315 -7.20 2.15 1.00
C ASN A 315 -6.82 1.04 1.98
N GLU A 316 -7.83 0.41 2.60
CA GLU A 316 -7.72 -0.88 3.26
C GLU A 316 -8.35 -1.92 2.35
N LEU A 317 -7.59 -2.92 1.91
CA LEU A 317 -7.98 -3.87 0.87
C LEU A 317 -7.83 -5.31 1.40
N THR A 318 -8.93 -6.05 1.39
CA THR A 318 -8.99 -7.41 1.92
C THR A 318 -9.66 -8.36 0.92
N ALA A 319 -9.31 -9.64 1.05
CA ALA A 319 -10.01 -10.75 0.38
C ALA A 319 -10.24 -11.87 1.41
N ALA A 320 -10.74 -11.48 2.59
CA ALA A 320 -10.89 -12.36 3.74
C ALA A 320 -11.91 -13.49 3.49
N THR A 321 -12.91 -13.21 2.64
CA THR A 321 -13.98 -14.14 2.30
C THR A 321 -13.60 -15.12 1.18
N ALA A 322 -12.47 -14.90 0.50
CA ALA A 322 -11.93 -15.82 -0.51
C ALA A 322 -11.42 -17.14 0.09
N VAL A 323 -11.50 -17.33 1.41
CA VAL A 323 -11.25 -18.63 2.07
C VAL A 323 -12.10 -19.79 1.55
N ARG A 324 -13.22 -19.49 0.88
CA ARG A 324 -14.10 -20.47 0.26
C ARG A 324 -13.80 -20.68 -1.22
N ASN A 325 -12.92 -19.88 -1.81
CA ASN A 325 -12.55 -19.94 -3.21
C ASN A 325 -11.18 -20.60 -3.38
N ILE A 326 -11.16 -21.87 -3.73
CA ILE A 326 -9.92 -22.63 -3.90
C ILE A 326 -9.13 -22.26 -5.17
N ASP A 327 -9.70 -21.46 -6.08
CA ASP A 327 -9.04 -21.01 -7.31
C ASP A 327 -9.20 -19.49 -7.48
N ALA A 328 -9.30 -18.75 -6.36
CA ALA A 328 -9.19 -17.30 -6.44
C ALA A 328 -7.79 -17.00 -7.01
N LYS A 329 -7.75 -16.24 -8.11
CA LYS A 329 -6.55 -15.66 -8.73
C LYS A 329 -6.59 -14.13 -8.59
N ALA A 330 -7.01 -13.71 -7.40
CA ALA A 330 -7.31 -12.35 -7.01
C ALA A 330 -6.12 -11.71 -6.27
N GLY A 331 -6.29 -10.46 -5.87
CA GLY A 331 -5.40 -9.80 -4.94
C GLY A 331 -6.01 -8.57 -4.30
N GLY A 332 -5.22 -7.89 -3.47
CA GLY A 332 -5.59 -6.56 -2.99
C GLY A 332 -5.67 -5.60 -4.17
N ILE A 333 -4.62 -5.57 -5.00
CA ILE A 333 -4.56 -4.83 -6.27
C ILE A 333 -4.02 -5.75 -7.35
N VAL A 334 -4.72 -5.88 -8.48
CA VAL A 334 -4.30 -6.71 -9.61
C VAL A 334 -4.50 -6.02 -10.96
N GLY A 335 -3.75 -6.42 -11.97
CA GLY A 335 -3.92 -6.00 -13.37
C GLY A 335 -2.66 -5.37 -13.97
N ASN A 336 -2.82 -4.68 -15.10
CA ASN A 336 -1.72 -4.01 -15.81
C ASN A 336 -2.14 -2.75 -16.56
N GLY A 337 -1.19 -1.83 -16.72
CA GLY A 337 -1.40 -0.55 -17.36
C GLY A 337 -0.19 0.36 -17.24
N LYS A 338 -0.21 1.47 -17.99
CA LYS A 338 0.81 2.52 -17.94
C LYS A 338 0.43 3.61 -16.94
N GLY A 339 1.41 4.20 -16.28
CA GLY A 339 1.20 5.29 -15.32
C GLY A 339 0.47 4.88 -14.04
N GLU A 340 0.68 3.66 -13.58
CA GLU A 340 0.05 3.09 -12.39
C GLU A 340 0.68 3.63 -11.10
N VAL A 341 -0.17 4.05 -10.15
CA VAL A 341 0.29 4.60 -8.86
C VAL A 341 -0.47 3.97 -7.69
N TRP A 342 0.18 3.09 -6.95
CA TRP A 342 -0.41 2.32 -5.86
C TRP A 342 0.29 2.62 -4.53
N LEU A 343 -0.25 3.59 -3.78
CA LEU A 343 0.46 4.21 -2.66
C LEU A 343 -0.29 4.07 -1.33
N GLY A 344 0.43 3.76 -0.26
CA GLY A 344 -0.11 3.91 1.10
C GLY A 344 -1.29 3.01 1.43
N ASN A 345 -1.51 1.91 0.70
CA ASN A 345 -2.60 0.97 0.97
C ASN A 345 -2.21 0.00 2.08
N TRP A 346 -3.20 -0.40 2.88
CA TRP A 346 -3.11 -1.53 3.79
C TRP A 346 -3.79 -2.72 3.14
N ILE A 347 -3.01 -3.71 2.73
CA ILE A 347 -3.47 -4.90 2.03
C ILE A 347 -3.29 -6.06 2.99
N HIS A 348 -4.38 -6.67 3.42
CA HIS A 348 -4.28 -7.75 4.41
C HIS A 348 -5.37 -8.79 4.31
N ASP A 349 -5.11 -9.93 4.95
CA ASP A 349 -6.07 -11.03 5.07
C ASP A 349 -6.56 -11.48 3.68
N VAL A 350 -5.60 -11.70 2.78
CA VAL A 350 -5.83 -12.13 1.39
C VAL A 350 -5.65 -13.65 1.31
N TYR A 351 -6.77 -14.38 1.18
CA TYR A 351 -6.81 -15.85 1.21
C TYR A 351 -7.07 -16.44 -0.17
N CYS A 352 -6.58 -17.65 -0.43
CA CYS A 352 -6.92 -18.45 -1.61
C CYS A 352 -7.30 -19.83 -1.08
N GLY A 353 -8.60 -20.11 -0.93
CA GLY A 353 -9.11 -21.29 -0.24
C GLY A 353 -8.83 -21.28 1.27
N PRO A 354 -9.06 -22.40 1.97
CA PRO A 354 -8.78 -22.50 3.40
C PRO A 354 -7.37 -21.99 3.71
N ALA A 355 -7.24 -21.22 4.80
CA ALA A 355 -5.98 -20.58 5.18
C ALA A 355 -4.79 -21.57 5.16
N GLY A 356 -3.81 -21.32 4.29
CA GLY A 356 -2.61 -22.14 4.16
C GLY A 356 -2.79 -23.49 3.47
N GLY A 357 -3.98 -23.79 2.93
CA GLY A 357 -4.29 -25.06 2.25
C GLY A 357 -4.64 -24.94 0.77
N GLY A 358 -4.91 -23.74 0.25
CA GLY A 358 -5.20 -23.56 -1.18
C GLY A 358 -3.95 -23.44 -2.06
N PRO A 359 -4.12 -23.25 -3.38
CA PRO A 359 -3.03 -23.31 -4.38
C PRO A 359 -2.04 -22.14 -4.32
N LEU A 360 -2.22 -21.22 -3.37
CA LEU A 360 -1.38 -20.05 -3.15
C LEU A 360 -1.33 -19.08 -4.35
N GLN A 361 -2.51 -18.78 -4.92
CA GLN A 361 -2.68 -17.93 -6.11
C GLN A 361 -3.27 -16.53 -5.84
N ASN A 362 -3.64 -16.21 -4.59
CA ASN A 362 -4.03 -14.84 -4.25
C ASN A 362 -2.83 -14.05 -3.72
N HIS A 363 -2.66 -12.84 -4.22
CA HIS A 363 -1.48 -12.05 -3.96
C HIS A 363 -1.85 -10.73 -3.26
N GLY A 364 -0.92 -10.16 -2.49
CA GLY A 364 -1.14 -8.79 -1.99
C GLY A 364 -1.29 -7.84 -3.17
N ILE A 365 -0.27 -7.82 -4.03
CA ILE A 365 -0.25 -7.11 -5.31
C ILE A 365 0.19 -8.06 -6.43
N TYR A 366 -0.50 -8.02 -7.57
CA TYR A 366 -0.20 -8.83 -8.74
C TYR A 366 -0.18 -8.02 -10.04
N ILE A 367 0.97 -7.95 -10.70
CA ILE A 367 1.10 -7.35 -12.04
C ILE A 367 1.12 -8.46 -13.08
N ASP A 368 0.21 -8.38 -14.04
CA ASP A 368 -0.04 -9.46 -14.99
C ASP A 368 0.18 -9.09 -16.47
N GLY A 369 0.77 -7.93 -16.73
CA GLY A 369 1.08 -7.46 -18.08
C GLY A 369 2.03 -6.25 -18.10
N ASP A 370 2.18 -5.66 -19.29
CA ASP A 370 3.10 -4.53 -19.51
C ASP A 370 2.61 -3.26 -18.83
N GLY A 371 3.54 -2.35 -18.51
CA GLY A 371 3.19 -1.10 -17.86
C GLY A 371 4.36 -0.32 -17.29
N ASP A 372 4.02 0.65 -16.44
CA ASP A 372 4.92 1.38 -15.56
C ASP A 372 4.22 1.69 -14.25
N TYR A 373 4.91 1.41 -13.14
CA TYR A 373 4.28 1.29 -11.82
C TYR A 373 5.09 1.99 -10.75
N GLU A 374 4.44 2.84 -9.95
CA GLU A 374 4.94 3.32 -8.67
C GLU A 374 4.15 2.66 -7.52
N ILE A 375 4.83 1.84 -6.73
CA ILE A 375 4.23 1.05 -5.65
C ILE A 375 5.00 1.32 -4.37
N ALA A 376 4.43 2.17 -3.52
CA ALA A 376 5.16 2.63 -2.35
C ALA A 376 4.33 2.88 -1.10
N TYR A 377 5.01 2.81 0.05
CA TYR A 377 4.43 3.10 1.36
C TYR A 377 3.25 2.20 1.76
N ASN A 378 3.07 1.07 1.07
CA ASN A 378 2.03 0.11 1.39
C ASN A 378 2.44 -0.76 2.59
N VAL A 379 1.45 -1.24 3.33
CA VAL A 379 1.58 -2.35 4.28
C VAL A 379 0.86 -3.54 3.67
N ILE A 380 1.61 -4.60 3.36
CA ILE A 380 1.11 -5.83 2.76
C ILE A 380 1.34 -6.94 3.77
N GLU A 381 0.31 -7.33 4.51
CA GLU A 381 0.49 -8.26 5.62
C GLU A 381 -0.55 -9.37 5.68
N ARG A 382 -0.23 -10.50 6.30
CA ARG A 382 -1.14 -11.64 6.42
C ARG A 382 -1.73 -12.01 5.04
N ILE A 383 -0.85 -12.42 4.13
CA ILE A 383 -1.20 -12.87 2.77
C ILE A 383 -1.06 -14.40 2.70
N PRO A 384 -1.88 -15.19 3.41
CA PRO A 384 -1.79 -16.65 3.39
C PRO A 384 -2.11 -17.22 2.02
N GLY A 385 -2.80 -16.47 1.17
CA GLY A 385 -3.20 -16.86 -0.17
C GLY A 385 -2.07 -16.88 -1.20
N GLY A 386 -0.85 -16.41 -0.90
CA GLY A 386 0.22 -16.36 -1.90
C GLY A 386 1.38 -15.42 -1.55
N SER A 387 1.93 -14.77 -2.58
CA SER A 387 3.04 -13.81 -2.46
C SER A 387 2.56 -12.42 -2.01
N GLY A 388 3.38 -11.67 -1.28
CA GLY A 388 3.10 -10.27 -0.94
C GLY A 388 3.04 -9.40 -2.20
N PHE A 389 4.06 -9.49 -3.04
CA PHE A 389 4.13 -8.87 -4.36
C PHE A 389 4.55 -9.90 -5.41
N GLN A 390 3.90 -9.88 -6.58
CA GLN A 390 4.29 -10.70 -7.70
C GLN A 390 4.08 -10.00 -9.04
N THR A 391 5.06 -10.17 -9.93
CA THR A 391 4.89 -10.01 -11.37
C THR A 391 4.78 -11.39 -12.00
N TYR A 392 3.88 -11.60 -12.96
CA TYR A 392 3.86 -12.81 -13.78
C TYR A 392 3.11 -12.55 -15.08
N VAL A 393 3.79 -12.78 -16.21
CA VAL A 393 3.27 -12.53 -17.54
C VAL A 393 3.65 -13.69 -18.45
N ASN A 394 2.67 -14.20 -19.20
CA ASN A 394 2.84 -15.37 -20.07
C ASN A 394 2.12 -15.24 -21.42
N GLY A 395 1.78 -14.01 -21.85
CA GLY A 395 1.10 -13.75 -23.12
C GLY A 395 -0.43 -13.68 -23.04
N SER A 396 -1.04 -14.25 -22.00
CA SER A 396 -2.51 -14.35 -21.90
C SER A 396 -3.21 -13.02 -21.59
N ASN A 397 -2.52 -12.06 -20.99
CA ASN A 397 -3.08 -10.80 -20.48
C ASN A 397 -2.61 -9.57 -21.28
N GLY A 398 -2.42 -9.74 -22.60
CA GLY A 398 -2.10 -8.64 -23.52
C GLY A 398 -0.63 -8.28 -23.64
N SER A 399 0.25 -8.99 -22.94
CA SER A 399 1.69 -8.86 -23.07
C SER A 399 2.37 -10.18 -22.73
N ASP A 400 3.58 -10.39 -23.27
CA ASP A 400 4.52 -11.45 -22.87
C ASP A 400 5.51 -10.96 -21.81
N THR A 401 5.53 -9.66 -21.54
CA THR A 401 6.52 -9.04 -20.65
C THR A 401 5.92 -7.98 -19.73
N THR A 402 6.60 -7.72 -18.62
CA THR A 402 6.34 -6.57 -17.75
C THR A 402 7.66 -5.92 -17.31
N GLY A 403 7.62 -4.62 -17.04
CA GLY A 403 8.79 -3.85 -16.65
C GLY A 403 8.42 -2.53 -15.98
N ASN A 404 9.41 -1.66 -15.81
CA ASN A 404 9.26 -0.31 -15.27
C ASN A 404 8.52 -0.27 -13.91
N VAL A 405 8.81 -1.24 -13.05
CA VAL A 405 8.24 -1.33 -11.70
C VAL A 405 9.15 -0.62 -10.71
N SER A 406 8.62 0.33 -9.95
CA SER A 406 9.27 0.94 -8.79
C SER A 406 8.56 0.53 -7.51
N LEU A 407 9.12 -0.42 -6.76
CA LEU A 407 8.59 -0.93 -5.51
C LEU A 407 9.44 -0.42 -4.34
N HIS A 408 8.93 0.49 -3.51
CA HIS A 408 9.74 1.06 -2.41
C HIS A 408 9.03 1.47 -1.14
N HIS A 409 9.77 1.47 -0.02
CA HIS A 409 9.25 1.92 1.28
C HIS A 409 8.03 1.13 1.76
N ASN A 410 7.82 -0.09 1.26
CA ASN A 410 6.71 -0.95 1.66
C ASN A 410 7.12 -1.85 2.83
N LEU A 411 6.16 -2.15 3.71
CA LEU A 411 6.23 -3.29 4.63
C LEU A 411 5.53 -4.48 3.98
N ILE A 412 6.21 -5.63 3.90
CA ILE A 412 5.63 -6.90 3.48
C ILE A 412 5.86 -7.91 4.61
N ASP A 413 4.79 -8.40 5.25
CA ASP A 413 4.88 -9.17 6.49
C ASP A 413 3.93 -10.37 6.54
N GLY A 414 4.41 -11.58 6.80
CA GLY A 414 3.52 -12.72 7.05
C GLY A 414 2.81 -13.19 5.77
N VAL A 415 3.59 -13.63 4.78
CA VAL A 415 3.11 -14.07 3.47
C VAL A 415 3.22 -15.59 3.31
N GLY A 416 2.22 -16.23 2.70
CA GLY A 416 2.11 -17.68 2.53
C GLY A 416 3.04 -18.27 1.46
N LYS A 417 3.59 -17.43 0.59
CA LYS A 417 4.57 -17.79 -0.44
C LYS A 417 5.81 -16.92 -0.33
N HIS A 418 6.10 -16.09 -1.33
CA HIS A 418 7.28 -15.22 -1.37
C HIS A 418 6.94 -13.81 -0.91
N GLY A 419 7.91 -13.10 -0.34
CA GLY A 419 7.77 -11.66 -0.10
C GLY A 419 7.58 -10.92 -1.42
N ILE A 420 8.61 -11.00 -2.27
CA ILE A 420 8.67 -10.41 -3.60
C ILE A 420 9.01 -11.52 -4.60
N ASN A 421 8.18 -11.72 -5.63
CA ASN A 421 8.42 -12.68 -6.69
C ASN A 421 8.45 -11.99 -8.06
N LEU A 422 9.64 -11.90 -8.66
CA LEU A 422 9.81 -11.46 -10.05
C LEU A 422 9.67 -12.68 -10.96
N ALA A 423 8.44 -13.02 -11.36
CA ALA A 423 8.17 -14.25 -12.11
C ALA A 423 8.23 -14.05 -13.63
N ASP A 424 7.77 -15.07 -14.38
CA ASP A 424 7.90 -15.18 -15.83
C ASP A 424 7.47 -13.88 -16.54
N GLY A 425 8.18 -13.52 -17.61
CA GLY A 425 7.93 -12.27 -18.35
C GLY A 425 8.44 -10.98 -17.69
N THR A 426 8.92 -11.02 -16.44
CA THR A 426 9.56 -9.82 -15.84
C THR A 426 10.84 -9.48 -16.58
N ARG A 427 10.87 -8.29 -17.20
CA ARG A 427 11.88 -7.91 -18.19
C ARG A 427 12.77 -6.78 -17.70
N GLU A 428 12.35 -5.52 -17.70
CA GLU A 428 13.30 -4.41 -17.55
C GLU A 428 12.92 -3.34 -16.55
N ASN A 429 13.94 -2.59 -16.10
CA ASN A 429 13.80 -1.40 -15.26
C ASN A 429 13.03 -1.62 -13.95
N VAL A 430 13.12 -2.82 -13.38
CA VAL A 430 12.58 -3.12 -12.05
C VAL A 430 13.49 -2.50 -10.98
N ARG A 431 12.92 -1.67 -10.11
CA ARG A 431 13.61 -0.93 -9.05
C ARG A 431 12.93 -1.27 -7.72
N ILE A 432 13.64 -1.98 -6.84
CA ILE A 432 13.13 -2.43 -5.55
C ILE A 432 14.02 -1.85 -4.46
N TYR A 433 13.53 -0.94 -3.64
CA TYR A 433 14.38 -0.28 -2.65
C TYR A 433 13.70 0.17 -1.37
N ASN A 434 14.47 0.22 -0.27
CA ASN A 434 13.96 0.60 1.05
C ASN A 434 12.70 -0.19 1.45
N ASN A 435 12.55 -1.46 1.06
CA ASN A 435 11.43 -2.28 1.53
C ASN A 435 11.86 -3.08 2.77
N VAL A 436 10.92 -3.30 3.67
CA VAL A 436 11.05 -4.28 4.76
C VAL A 436 10.17 -5.46 4.41
N VAL A 437 10.80 -6.62 4.23
CA VAL A 437 10.13 -7.88 3.87
C VAL A 437 10.43 -8.89 4.96
N ARG A 438 9.42 -9.35 5.69
CA ARG A 438 9.64 -10.29 6.79
C ARG A 438 8.58 -11.37 6.93
N ASN A 439 8.93 -12.39 7.72
CA ASN A 439 8.03 -13.50 8.06
C ASN A 439 7.43 -14.19 6.82
N THR A 440 8.26 -14.45 5.82
CA THR A 440 7.80 -15.08 4.57
C THR A 440 7.88 -16.61 4.70
N ALA A 441 6.79 -17.31 4.36
CA ALA A 441 6.74 -18.76 4.40
C ALA A 441 7.82 -19.41 3.51
N GLN A 442 8.10 -18.78 2.36
CA GLN A 442 9.15 -19.15 1.40
C GLN A 442 10.16 -18.00 1.28
N ALA A 443 10.82 -17.81 0.14
CA ALA A 443 11.84 -16.78 0.00
C ALA A 443 11.36 -15.33 0.22
N GLY A 444 12.25 -14.47 0.71
CA GLY A 444 12.01 -13.03 0.77
C GLY A 444 12.00 -12.41 -0.62
N LEU A 445 13.00 -12.74 -1.43
CA LEU A 445 13.10 -12.37 -2.84
C LEU A 445 13.26 -13.62 -3.71
N ARG A 446 12.41 -13.77 -4.72
CA ARG A 446 12.50 -14.81 -5.74
C ARG A 446 12.66 -14.18 -7.12
N LEU A 447 13.67 -14.65 -7.85
CA LEU A 447 13.91 -14.34 -9.25
C LEU A 447 13.52 -15.56 -10.07
N ASN A 448 12.46 -15.42 -10.84
CA ASN A 448 11.88 -16.48 -11.65
C ASN A 448 11.55 -15.95 -13.05
N THR A 449 12.57 -15.47 -13.77
CA THR A 449 12.43 -14.98 -15.15
C THR A 449 13.73 -15.22 -15.93
N MET A 450 13.63 -15.39 -17.25
CA MET A 450 14.77 -15.54 -18.15
C MET A 450 15.12 -14.27 -18.93
N VAL A 451 14.33 -13.21 -18.80
CA VAL A 451 14.43 -11.99 -19.64
C VAL A 451 14.74 -10.73 -18.84
N LEU A 452 15.16 -10.89 -17.57
CA LEU A 452 15.47 -9.76 -16.69
C LEU A 452 16.64 -8.91 -17.23
N SER A 453 16.53 -7.60 -17.15
CA SER A 453 17.57 -6.64 -17.51
C SER A 453 17.43 -5.35 -16.70
N ASN A 454 18.56 -4.72 -16.37
CA ASN A 454 18.61 -3.45 -15.63
C ASN A 454 17.80 -3.43 -14.32
N ALA A 455 17.65 -4.58 -13.66
CA ALA A 455 16.99 -4.66 -12.36
C ALA A 455 17.91 -4.08 -11.28
N ARG A 456 17.35 -3.27 -10.37
CA ARG A 456 18.08 -2.63 -9.27
C ARG A 456 17.37 -2.97 -7.97
N VAL A 457 18.05 -3.66 -7.07
CA VAL A 457 17.51 -4.09 -5.78
C VAL A 457 18.43 -3.56 -4.70
N TYR A 458 18.04 -2.46 -4.06
CA TYR A 458 18.90 -1.68 -3.18
C TYR A 458 18.31 -1.47 -1.79
N ASN A 459 19.12 -1.56 -0.73
CA ASN A 459 18.70 -1.10 0.61
C ASN A 459 17.39 -1.72 1.09
N ASN A 460 17.14 -3.00 0.80
CA ASN A 460 16.00 -3.73 1.36
C ASN A 460 16.44 -4.57 2.56
N THR A 461 15.52 -4.84 3.48
CA THR A 461 15.73 -5.77 4.60
C THR A 461 14.80 -6.97 4.43
N PHE A 462 15.37 -8.13 4.12
CA PHE A 462 14.68 -9.42 4.07
C PHE A 462 14.96 -10.20 5.36
N TYR A 463 13.97 -10.31 6.24
CA TYR A 463 14.16 -10.81 7.61
C TYR A 463 13.23 -11.97 7.96
N TYR A 464 13.78 -13.04 8.52
CA TYR A 464 13.01 -14.22 8.95
C TYR A 464 12.19 -14.84 7.79
N THR A 465 12.89 -15.12 6.68
CA THR A 465 12.31 -15.70 5.47
C THR A 465 12.47 -17.23 5.45
N ASN A 466 11.74 -17.93 4.58
CA ASN A 466 11.70 -19.40 4.49
C ASN A 466 11.25 -20.07 5.79
N LEU A 467 10.16 -19.59 6.40
CA LEU A 467 9.62 -20.14 7.64
C LEU A 467 9.19 -21.61 7.53
N LEU A 468 8.82 -22.06 6.33
CA LEU A 468 8.49 -23.46 6.08
C LEU A 468 9.72 -24.38 6.02
N ARG A 469 10.93 -23.82 6.08
CA ARG A 469 12.21 -24.54 6.02
C ARG A 469 12.27 -25.50 4.83
N LYS A 470 11.74 -25.06 3.68
CA LYS A 470 11.75 -25.88 2.48
C LYS A 470 13.20 -26.05 2.00
N PRO A 471 13.66 -27.29 1.77
CA PRO A 471 14.97 -27.52 1.17
C PRO A 471 15.09 -26.83 -0.20
N GLY A 472 16.25 -26.23 -0.49
CA GLY A 472 16.49 -25.48 -1.73
C GLY A 472 15.83 -24.09 -1.78
N TYR A 473 15.24 -23.62 -0.67
CA TYR A 473 14.74 -22.26 -0.52
C TYR A 473 15.64 -21.48 0.44
N GLY A 474 15.81 -20.19 0.18
CA GLY A 474 16.56 -19.30 1.06
C GLY A 474 15.93 -17.91 1.17
N ALA A 475 16.67 -16.94 1.72
CA ALA A 475 16.23 -15.54 1.72
C ALA A 475 16.16 -14.95 0.31
N LEU A 476 17.09 -15.38 -0.55
CA LEU A 476 17.13 -15.08 -1.97
C LEU A 476 17.05 -16.37 -2.80
N MET A 477 16.18 -16.41 -3.80
CA MET A 477 16.08 -17.54 -4.73
C MET A 477 16.25 -17.09 -6.17
N ASN A 478 16.88 -17.96 -6.97
CA ASN A 478 16.89 -17.83 -8.43
C ASN A 478 16.61 -19.17 -9.11
N ASP A 479 15.51 -19.23 -9.85
CA ASP A 479 15.02 -20.44 -10.51
C ASP A 479 15.40 -20.53 -11.99
N TRP A 480 15.88 -19.43 -12.59
CA TRP A 480 16.20 -19.35 -14.00
C TRP A 480 17.58 -18.78 -14.26
N ARG A 481 18.15 -19.10 -15.42
CA ARG A 481 19.41 -18.49 -15.85
C ARG A 481 19.15 -17.04 -16.27
N LEU A 482 19.46 -16.10 -15.37
CA LEU A 482 19.35 -14.67 -15.66
C LEU A 482 20.30 -14.28 -16.81
N PRO A 483 19.90 -13.31 -17.66
CA PRO A 483 20.81 -12.70 -18.62
C PRO A 483 22.07 -12.12 -17.96
N LEU A 484 23.14 -11.98 -18.74
CA LEU A 484 24.36 -11.35 -18.27
C LEU A 484 24.08 -9.91 -17.85
N ARG A 485 24.56 -9.51 -16.66
CA ARG A 485 24.38 -8.14 -16.14
C ARG A 485 22.91 -7.71 -15.99
N ALA A 486 22.00 -8.67 -15.84
CA ALA A 486 20.59 -8.44 -15.62
C ALA A 486 20.26 -7.69 -14.32
N LEU A 487 21.07 -7.88 -13.28
CA LEU A 487 20.76 -7.50 -11.91
C LEU A 487 21.87 -6.66 -11.27
N ASP A 488 21.47 -5.60 -10.60
CA ASP A 488 22.27 -4.87 -9.65
C ASP A 488 21.66 -5.00 -8.23
N LEU A 489 22.29 -5.83 -7.39
CA LEU A 489 21.83 -6.20 -6.05
C LEU A 489 22.84 -5.70 -5.02
N GLN A 490 22.55 -4.58 -4.37
CA GLN A 490 23.48 -3.92 -3.45
C GLN A 490 22.83 -3.44 -2.17
N ASN A 491 23.60 -3.42 -1.08
CA ASN A 491 23.18 -2.85 0.20
C ASN A 491 21.90 -3.49 0.79
N ASN A 492 21.59 -4.76 0.51
CA ASN A 492 20.45 -5.43 1.13
C ASN A 492 20.87 -6.24 2.35
N ILE A 493 19.97 -6.40 3.33
CA ILE A 493 20.13 -7.35 4.43
C ILE A 493 19.33 -8.62 4.10
N PHE A 494 19.97 -9.78 4.19
CA PHE A 494 19.35 -11.10 4.09
C PHE A 494 19.53 -11.87 5.40
N VAL A 495 18.42 -12.11 6.10
CA VAL A 495 18.34 -12.94 7.31
C VAL A 495 17.29 -14.02 7.09
N PRO A 496 17.67 -15.24 6.71
CA PRO A 496 16.72 -16.34 6.62
C PRO A 496 16.31 -16.84 8.01
N SER A 497 15.32 -17.73 8.06
CA SER A 497 14.95 -18.43 9.28
C SER A 497 16.13 -19.27 9.81
N PRO A 498 16.33 -19.39 11.14
CA PRO A 498 17.40 -20.19 11.71
C PRO A 498 17.42 -21.63 11.15
N GLY A 499 18.60 -22.07 10.72
CA GLY A 499 18.81 -23.40 10.13
C GLY A 499 18.36 -23.55 8.68
N THR A 500 18.07 -22.45 7.97
CA THR A 500 17.75 -22.46 6.54
C THR A 500 18.83 -21.74 5.71
N GLU A 501 18.85 -22.00 4.41
CA GLU A 501 19.87 -21.49 3.50
C GLU A 501 19.72 -19.97 3.27
N LEU A 502 20.84 -19.27 3.07
CA LEU A 502 20.83 -17.87 2.65
C LEU A 502 20.25 -17.72 1.23
N THR A 503 20.58 -18.68 0.37
CA THR A 503 20.28 -18.65 -1.06
C THR A 503 19.72 -19.99 -1.50
N GLY A 504 18.81 -19.99 -2.47
CA GLY A 504 18.27 -21.22 -3.06
C GLY A 504 17.82 -21.03 -4.51
N GLY A 505 16.88 -21.87 -4.92
CA GLY A 505 16.34 -21.93 -6.28
C GLY A 505 17.03 -22.97 -7.15
N THR A 506 16.36 -23.34 -8.24
CA THR A 506 16.77 -24.46 -9.12
C THR A 506 18.10 -24.22 -9.83
N VAL A 507 18.42 -22.95 -10.15
CA VAL A 507 19.63 -22.58 -10.90
C VAL A 507 20.68 -21.92 -10.01
N GLY A 508 20.26 -21.22 -8.95
CA GLY A 508 21.14 -20.41 -8.12
C GLY A 508 21.62 -19.13 -8.83
N LEU A 509 22.34 -18.26 -8.11
CA LEU A 509 22.87 -17.01 -8.66
C LEU A 509 24.34 -17.13 -9.04
N SER A 510 24.72 -16.41 -10.09
CA SER A 510 26.08 -16.29 -10.57
C SER A 510 26.56 -14.85 -10.43
N SER A 511 27.86 -14.63 -10.23
CA SER A 511 28.47 -13.30 -10.34
C SER A 511 28.33 -12.70 -11.74
N LEU A 512 28.05 -13.50 -12.77
CA LEU A 512 27.78 -13.03 -14.13
C LEU A 512 26.37 -12.42 -14.28
N SER A 513 25.47 -12.67 -13.34
CA SER A 513 24.12 -12.10 -13.33
C SER A 513 24.13 -10.57 -13.17
N GLY A 514 25.22 -10.00 -12.65
CA GLY A 514 25.49 -8.57 -12.67
C GLY A 514 26.26 -8.08 -11.46
N THR A 515 25.96 -6.87 -11.00
CA THR A 515 26.68 -6.30 -9.85
C THR A 515 26.01 -6.77 -8.57
N ILE A 516 26.69 -7.61 -7.80
CA ILE A 516 26.19 -8.09 -6.51
C ILE A 516 27.23 -7.75 -5.47
N HIS A 517 27.05 -6.65 -4.75
CA HIS A 517 28.06 -6.11 -3.86
C HIS A 517 27.46 -5.62 -2.54
N ARG A 518 28.20 -5.80 -1.44
CA ARG A 518 27.92 -5.14 -0.15
C ARG A 518 26.50 -5.44 0.35
N ASN A 519 26.02 -6.66 0.14
CA ASN A 519 24.85 -7.15 0.85
C ASN A 519 25.32 -7.75 2.18
N PHE A 520 24.47 -7.64 3.19
CA PHE A 520 24.68 -8.24 4.49
C PHE A 520 24.02 -9.61 4.53
N TRP A 521 24.80 -10.65 4.80
CA TRP A 521 24.35 -12.03 4.86
C TRP A 521 24.47 -12.54 6.29
N HIS A 522 23.34 -12.77 6.97
CA HIS A 522 23.33 -13.27 8.34
C HIS A 522 23.30 -14.81 8.36
N GLY A 523 24.43 -15.42 8.73
CA GLY A 523 24.63 -16.87 8.78
C GLY A 523 26.11 -17.24 8.65
N ASP A 524 26.42 -18.52 8.50
CA ASP A 524 27.80 -19.03 8.65
C ASP A 524 28.73 -18.63 7.50
N LYS A 525 28.25 -18.63 6.25
CA LYS A 525 29.09 -18.30 5.09
C LYS A 525 28.32 -17.49 4.04
N PRO A 526 28.73 -16.24 3.77
CA PRO A 526 28.15 -15.46 2.69
C PRO A 526 28.32 -16.12 1.31
N PRO A 527 27.41 -15.88 0.37
CA PRO A 527 27.51 -16.44 -0.97
C PRO A 527 28.72 -15.91 -1.75
N VAL A 528 29.41 -16.79 -2.46
CA VAL A 528 30.63 -16.45 -3.22
C VAL A 528 30.40 -15.53 -4.42
N PHE A 529 29.15 -15.36 -4.86
CA PHE A 529 28.81 -14.48 -5.98
C PHE A 529 28.74 -13.00 -5.56
N ASP A 530 28.68 -12.69 -4.26
CA ASP A 530 28.76 -11.32 -3.75
C ASP A 530 30.23 -10.97 -3.47
N SER A 531 30.84 -10.21 -4.38
CA SER A 531 32.28 -9.92 -4.35
C SER A 531 32.71 -9.08 -3.14
N TYR A 532 31.77 -8.42 -2.45
CA TYR A 532 32.04 -7.59 -1.27
C TYR A 532 31.04 -7.87 -0.15
N ALA A 533 30.69 -9.14 0.03
CA ALA A 533 29.73 -9.57 1.04
C ALA A 533 30.10 -9.04 2.44
N GLN A 534 29.10 -8.55 3.16
CA GLN A 534 29.22 -8.20 4.57
C GLN A 534 28.56 -9.28 5.42
N SER A 535 29.11 -9.53 6.60
CA SER A 535 28.56 -10.46 7.59
C SER A 535 29.01 -10.02 8.98
N GLY A 536 28.31 -10.43 10.04
CA GLY A 536 28.63 -10.03 11.40
C GLY A 536 27.38 -9.80 12.25
N THR A 537 27.47 -8.88 13.22
CA THR A 537 26.35 -8.55 14.10
C THR A 537 25.52 -7.40 13.52
N LEU A 538 24.21 -7.60 13.39
CA LEU A 538 23.26 -6.59 12.89
C LEU A 538 22.78 -5.58 13.94
N ARG A 539 22.66 -6.02 15.21
CA ARG A 539 22.18 -5.19 16.33
C ARG A 539 20.90 -4.41 16.00
N PHE A 540 19.83 -5.09 15.63
CA PHE A 540 18.52 -4.45 15.50
C PHE A 540 18.04 -3.90 16.84
N ALA A 541 17.19 -2.87 16.79
CA ALA A 541 16.61 -2.27 17.97
C ALA A 541 15.69 -3.26 18.70
N ASP A 542 14.83 -3.93 17.95
CA ASP A 542 14.03 -5.07 18.37
C ASP A 542 13.84 -5.99 17.15
N PRO A 543 14.53 -7.13 17.04
CA PRO A 543 14.44 -7.99 15.86
C PRO A 543 13.02 -8.47 15.52
N ASP A 544 12.09 -8.47 16.48
CA ASP A 544 10.71 -8.91 16.24
C ASP A 544 9.80 -7.79 15.75
N ARG A 545 10.18 -6.52 15.99
CA ARG A 545 9.28 -5.36 15.80
C ARG A 545 9.93 -4.20 15.06
N ASP A 546 11.17 -3.91 15.40
CA ASP A 546 11.92 -2.72 15.01
C ASP A 546 13.31 -3.10 14.47
N LEU A 547 13.43 -3.12 13.14
CA LEU A 547 14.65 -3.48 12.43
C LEU A 547 15.60 -2.28 12.21
N HIS A 548 15.42 -1.17 12.93
CA HIS A 548 16.42 -0.11 12.96
C HIS A 548 17.76 -0.64 13.47
N LEU A 549 18.85 -0.20 12.83
CA LEU A 549 20.21 -0.53 13.25
C LEU A 549 20.55 0.22 14.54
N ARG A 550 21.32 -0.41 15.44
CA ARG A 550 21.92 0.24 16.61
C ARG A 550 23.43 0.40 16.47
N PRO A 551 24.05 1.35 17.22
CA PRO A 551 25.49 1.49 17.27
C PRO A 551 26.25 0.16 17.47
N GLY A 552 27.28 -0.03 16.65
CA GLY A 552 28.09 -1.25 16.58
C GLY A 552 27.51 -2.35 15.68
N SER A 553 26.43 -2.07 14.94
CA SER A 553 26.04 -2.89 13.80
C SER A 553 27.13 -2.85 12.72
N TRP A 554 27.42 -4.00 12.12
CA TRP A 554 28.33 -4.11 10.98
C TRP A 554 27.69 -3.69 9.65
N ALA A 555 26.40 -3.41 9.65
CA ALA A 555 25.71 -2.86 8.48
C ALA A 555 25.87 -1.33 8.37
N ILE A 556 26.32 -0.64 9.43
CA ILE A 556 26.49 0.81 9.43
C ILE A 556 27.73 1.20 8.60
N ASP A 557 27.59 2.21 7.73
CA ASP A 557 28.66 2.74 6.87
C ASP A 557 29.38 1.67 6.00
N ALA A 558 28.74 0.52 5.76
CA ALA A 558 29.35 -0.60 5.04
C ALA A 558 28.89 -0.71 3.57
N GLY A 559 27.88 0.06 3.20
CA GLY A 559 27.22 0.02 1.89
C GLY A 559 27.96 0.77 0.78
N SER A 560 27.49 0.54 -0.44
CA SER A 560 27.96 1.13 -1.69
C SER A 560 27.31 2.49 -1.94
N PRO A 561 28.06 3.52 -2.39
CA PRO A 561 27.48 4.77 -2.86
C PRO A 561 26.81 4.65 -4.25
N ALA A 562 26.96 3.52 -4.96
CA ALA A 562 26.36 3.33 -6.29
C ALA A 562 24.82 3.43 -6.28
N VAL A 563 24.20 3.17 -5.12
CA VAL A 563 22.74 3.25 -4.92
C VAL A 563 22.20 4.68 -4.91
N ALA A 564 23.07 5.69 -4.78
CA ALA A 564 22.70 7.09 -4.56
C ALA A 564 21.84 7.71 -5.66
N THR A 565 21.79 7.10 -6.84
CA THR A 565 20.91 7.57 -7.94
C THR A 565 19.43 7.33 -7.65
N LEU A 566 19.11 6.31 -6.85
CA LEU A 566 17.75 5.89 -6.52
C LEU A 566 17.42 6.10 -5.03
N VAL A 567 18.35 5.74 -4.15
CA VAL A 567 18.13 5.75 -2.70
C VAL A 567 18.59 7.10 -2.13
N LYS A 568 17.64 7.96 -1.74
CA LYS A 568 17.90 9.32 -1.20
C LYS A 568 17.67 9.44 0.31
N ASN A 569 16.81 8.60 0.84
CA ASN A 569 16.43 8.50 2.23
C ASN A 569 16.32 7.01 2.61
N ASP A 570 15.91 6.73 3.83
CA ASP A 570 15.65 5.39 4.33
C ASP A 570 14.15 5.07 4.45
N TYR A 571 13.84 3.90 4.99
CA TYR A 571 12.48 3.45 5.24
C TYR A 571 11.68 4.47 6.06
N ASP A 572 12.28 5.18 7.01
CA ASP A 572 11.61 6.17 7.85
C ASP A 572 11.30 7.49 7.11
N ILE A 573 11.82 7.65 5.89
CA ILE A 573 11.61 8.76 4.96
C ILE A 573 12.29 10.06 5.41
N THR A 574 12.36 10.30 6.72
CA THR A 574 12.93 11.52 7.32
C THR A 574 14.45 11.50 7.39
N THR A 575 15.08 10.32 7.35
CA THR A 575 16.54 10.21 7.42
C THR A 575 17.13 10.21 6.02
N ARG A 576 17.90 11.25 5.69
CA ARG A 576 18.63 11.32 4.41
C ARG A 576 19.79 10.32 4.42
N ARG A 577 20.18 9.83 3.25
CA ARG A 577 21.32 8.93 3.12
C ARG A 577 22.46 9.53 2.28
N PRO A 578 23.73 9.21 2.60
CA PRO A 578 24.18 8.60 3.85
C PRO A 578 24.20 9.63 5.01
N GLN A 579 24.16 9.18 6.26
CA GLN A 579 24.45 10.01 7.44
C GLN A 579 25.92 9.95 7.86
N GLY A 580 26.67 8.94 7.39
CA GLY A 580 28.07 8.74 7.75
C GLY A 580 29.04 8.71 6.56
N LEU A 581 30.07 7.86 6.69
CA LEU A 581 31.12 7.70 5.67
C LEU A 581 30.61 6.96 4.44
N ALA A 582 29.59 6.10 4.60
CA ALA A 582 28.95 5.40 3.50
C ALA A 582 27.46 5.17 3.80
N TYR A 583 26.77 4.50 2.89
CA TYR A 583 25.38 4.09 3.11
C TYR A 583 25.33 2.97 4.15
N ASP A 584 24.33 2.98 5.01
CA ASP A 584 24.01 1.79 5.80
C ASP A 584 23.39 0.72 4.91
N ILE A 585 23.70 -0.54 5.18
CA ILE A 585 23.12 -1.70 4.48
C ILE A 585 21.73 -1.99 5.07
N GLY A 586 20.74 -2.17 4.19
CA GLY A 586 19.34 -2.45 4.53
C GLY A 586 18.43 -1.22 4.48
N ALA A 587 17.18 -1.40 4.91
CA ALA A 587 16.10 -0.44 4.75
C ALA A 587 16.22 0.81 5.64
N TYR A 588 16.92 0.72 6.77
CA TYR A 588 17.10 1.81 7.73
C TYR A 588 18.50 2.42 7.66
N GLU A 589 18.60 3.73 7.91
CA GLU A 589 19.85 4.45 8.11
C GLU A 589 19.92 4.88 9.57
N LEU A 590 21.06 4.62 10.23
CA LEU A 590 21.28 5.08 11.59
C LEU A 590 21.43 6.61 11.59
N GLN A 591 20.48 7.29 12.23
CA GLN A 591 20.58 8.73 12.47
C GLN A 591 21.76 9.02 13.41
N LYS A 592 22.64 9.95 13.02
CA LYS A 592 23.82 10.37 13.77
C LYS A 592 23.66 11.75 14.40
#